data_AF-A0A1I1K3A2-F1
#
_entry.id   AF-A0A1I1K3A2-F1
#
_cell.length_a   1.000
_cell.length_b   1.000
_cell.length_c   1.000
_cell.angle_alpha   90.00
_cell.angle_beta   90.00
_cell.angle_gamma   90.00
#
_symmetry.space_group_name_H-M   'P 1'
#
loop_
_entity.id
_entity.type
_entity.pdbx_description
1 polymer ?
#
loop_
_entity_poly.entity_id
_entity_poly.type
_entity_poly.pdbx_seq_one_letter_code
_entity_poly.pdbx_strand_id
1 'polypeptide(L)'
;MKNLFFVVAFLLALESQSQTQPFPANKVHGNGLMATPRSSQDAQNNYNTWKTNFVEACSNGRYRVKFDNSSETVSEGIAYGMLLSAYMADKTLFDGFWLYYKDNVNGNKVMNWKISGCSATIGYNGATDAELDAAFALIVADYQWKSTGTINYKSDATALISAIKNYEVEANTYVLKPGDQFGGSSITNISYFSPAYYRAFGAFTNDAAFWNQVANRAYTVINNNLVQNNAIGGLVSDWCEASGAYSSQAGGYANAGKLYTYDAARTPWRIAVDYIWYGTAEAKTYAKKSSDFVRVNLGGTANIKDGYNQNGTVSGQWHNATFVGAFACAAMAGENQAHLDASYTDLKNLNEPNSYFNHTLKTLYSFLLTGNFYLPPTANLSNENFDIEKSTVTLFPNPSADRITISAPQQSTISVISPSGSVIHQEKTISENTEINLTNQASGVYFVKISNDDFKSVTKKVILK
;
A
#
# COMPACT_ATOMS: atom_id res chain seq x y z
N MET A 1 25.57 -16.11 62.20
CA MET A 1 24.64 -16.37 61.08
C MET A 1 23.85 -15.10 60.76
N LYS A 2 24.26 -14.34 59.76
CA LYS A 2 23.42 -13.33 59.09
C LYS A 2 23.76 -13.38 57.61
N ASN A 3 22.95 -14.14 56.86
CA ASN A 3 23.04 -14.23 55.41
C ASN A 3 22.50 -12.94 54.82
N LEU A 4 23.36 -12.18 54.14
CA LEU A 4 22.98 -11.01 53.37
C LEU A 4 22.52 -11.50 51.99
N PHE A 5 21.21 -11.52 51.76
CA PHE A 5 20.62 -11.79 50.44
C PHE A 5 20.85 -10.58 49.54
N PHE A 6 21.68 -10.73 48.51
CA PHE A 6 21.74 -9.79 47.38
C PHE A 6 20.60 -10.13 46.41
N VAL A 7 19.57 -9.29 46.38
CA VAL A 7 18.54 -9.33 45.33
C VAL A 7 19.07 -8.57 44.13
N VAL A 8 19.49 -9.28 43.09
CA VAL A 8 19.81 -8.70 41.79
C VAL A 8 18.49 -8.51 41.05
N ALA A 9 18.01 -7.27 40.98
CA ALA A 9 16.89 -6.91 40.13
C ALA A 9 17.36 -6.85 38.67
N PHE A 10 16.97 -7.83 37.86
CA PHE A 10 17.09 -7.73 36.41
C PHE A 10 16.09 -6.69 35.92
N LEU A 11 16.57 -5.48 35.63
CA LEU A 11 15.86 -4.51 34.80
C LEU A 11 15.84 -5.05 33.37
N LEU A 12 14.76 -5.75 33.01
CA LEU A 12 14.42 -5.99 31.61
C LEU A 12 14.12 -4.62 30.99
N ALA A 13 15.09 -4.08 30.24
CA ALA A 13 14.85 -2.98 29.33
C ALA A 13 13.92 -3.51 28.23
N LEU A 14 12.61 -3.32 28.41
CA LEU A 14 11.67 -3.38 27.31
C LEU A 14 12.07 -2.26 26.35
N GLU A 15 12.69 -2.61 25.23
CA GLU A 15 12.78 -1.71 24.10
C GLU A 15 11.35 -1.33 23.72
N SER A 16 10.90 -0.14 24.14
CA SER A 16 9.69 0.44 23.59
C SER A 16 9.98 0.74 22.13
N GLN A 17 9.54 -0.17 21.25
CA GLN A 17 9.52 0.07 19.81
C GLN A 17 8.58 1.28 19.61
N SER A 18 9.15 2.47 19.44
CA SER A 18 8.41 3.71 19.28
C SER A 18 7.54 3.60 18.01
N GLN A 19 6.23 3.66 18.18
CA GLN A 19 5.27 3.49 17.10
C GLN A 19 4.55 4.82 16.82
N THR A 20 4.48 5.21 15.54
CA THR A 20 3.90 6.51 15.16
C THR A 20 2.39 6.57 15.37
N GLN A 21 1.66 5.49 15.06
CA GLN A 21 0.20 5.47 15.12
C GLN A 21 -0.31 4.18 15.77
N PRO A 22 -0.45 4.11 17.11
CA PRO A 22 -0.97 2.93 17.78
C PRO A 22 -2.36 2.54 17.29
N PHE A 23 -2.70 1.26 17.38
CA PHE A 23 -4.09 0.81 17.29
C PHE A 23 -4.84 1.13 18.60
N PRO A 24 -6.10 1.60 18.56
CA PRO A 24 -6.84 1.96 17.35
C PRO A 24 -6.47 3.36 16.84
N ALA A 25 -6.38 3.49 15.51
CA ALA A 25 -6.13 4.77 14.86
C ALA A 25 -7.40 5.65 14.79
N ASN A 26 -8.59 5.03 14.69
CA ASN A 26 -9.90 5.71 14.65
C ASN A 26 -9.96 6.91 13.67
N LYS A 27 -9.32 6.80 12.49
CA LYS A 27 -9.31 7.88 11.51
C LYS A 27 -10.72 8.13 10.99
N VAL A 28 -11.08 9.40 10.94
CA VAL A 28 -12.28 9.85 10.24
C VAL A 28 -11.89 10.07 8.77
N HIS A 29 -12.61 9.39 7.87
CA HIS A 29 -12.33 9.48 6.45
C HIS A 29 -12.81 10.82 5.90
N GLY A 30 -11.97 11.48 5.08
CA GLY A 30 -12.33 12.74 4.43
C GLY A 30 -13.38 12.58 3.32
N ASN A 31 -13.52 11.37 2.79
CA ASN A 31 -14.50 11.00 1.78
C ASN A 31 -15.33 9.81 2.26
N GLY A 32 -16.59 9.77 1.83
CA GLY A 32 -17.51 8.66 2.13
C GLY A 32 -18.11 8.72 3.54
N LEU A 33 -18.99 7.75 3.78
CA LEU A 33 -19.68 7.51 5.04
C LEU A 33 -18.85 6.60 5.95
N MET A 34 -19.09 6.70 7.24
CA MET A 34 -18.62 5.75 8.23
C MET A 34 -19.81 5.16 8.97
N ALA A 35 -19.77 3.87 9.28
CA ALA A 35 -20.85 3.23 10.02
C ALA A 35 -21.00 3.91 11.40
N THR A 36 -22.22 4.30 11.77
CA THR A 36 -22.57 4.83 13.08
C THR A 36 -22.22 3.85 14.21
N PRO A 37 -22.53 2.53 14.10
CA PRO A 37 -22.22 1.56 15.15
C PRO A 37 -20.76 1.04 15.12
N ARG A 38 -19.86 1.66 14.35
CA ARG A 38 -18.47 1.18 14.21
C ARG A 38 -17.75 1.11 15.56
N SER A 39 -17.01 0.04 15.79
CA SER A 39 -16.25 -0.17 17.01
C SER A 39 -14.89 -0.79 16.72
N SER A 40 -13.84 -0.09 17.12
CA SER A 40 -12.48 -0.63 17.01
C SER A 40 -12.25 -1.87 17.90
N GLN A 41 -13.11 -2.10 18.91
CA GLN A 41 -13.09 -3.35 19.66
C GLN A 41 -13.53 -4.54 18.80
N ASP A 42 -14.50 -4.34 17.89
CA ASP A 42 -14.93 -5.41 16.98
C ASP A 42 -13.77 -5.79 16.04
N ALA A 43 -13.05 -4.79 15.50
CA ALA A 43 -11.86 -4.99 14.68
C ALA A 43 -10.72 -5.69 15.46
N GLN A 44 -10.44 -5.27 16.69
CA GLN A 44 -9.42 -5.90 17.54
C GLN A 44 -9.75 -7.36 17.86
N ASN A 45 -11.03 -7.66 18.16
CA ASN A 45 -11.47 -9.02 18.44
C ASN A 45 -11.33 -9.94 17.21
N ASN A 46 -11.65 -9.42 16.02
CA ASN A 46 -11.43 -10.14 14.77
C ASN A 46 -9.93 -10.45 14.56
N TYR A 47 -9.05 -9.48 14.79
CA TYR A 47 -7.59 -9.68 14.70
C TYR A 47 -7.07 -10.71 15.70
N ASN A 48 -7.48 -10.64 16.97
CA ASN A 48 -7.04 -11.59 17.99
C ASN A 48 -7.47 -13.03 17.65
N THR A 49 -8.70 -13.18 17.14
CA THR A 49 -9.22 -14.48 16.67
C THR A 49 -8.43 -14.97 15.45
N TRP A 50 -8.20 -14.09 14.47
CA TRP A 50 -7.41 -14.39 13.28
C TRP A 50 -5.99 -14.84 13.65
N LYS A 51 -5.31 -14.06 14.51
CA LYS A 51 -3.95 -14.34 14.97
C LYS A 51 -3.87 -15.70 15.66
N THR A 52 -4.83 -16.00 16.52
CA THR A 52 -4.89 -17.28 17.24
C THR A 52 -5.07 -18.47 16.29
N ASN A 53 -5.92 -18.32 15.28
CA ASN A 53 -6.33 -19.46 14.46
C ASN A 53 -5.41 -19.71 13.27
N PHE A 54 -4.83 -18.67 12.68
CA PHE A 54 -4.13 -18.78 11.40
C PHE A 54 -2.63 -18.54 11.49
N VAL A 55 -2.13 -17.86 12.51
CA VAL A 55 -0.68 -17.60 12.61
C VAL A 55 0.04 -18.81 13.19
N GLU A 56 1.13 -19.20 12.54
CA GLU A 56 2.02 -20.24 13.03
C GLU A 56 3.47 -19.72 13.04
N ALA A 57 4.18 -20.00 14.13
CA ALA A 57 5.59 -19.67 14.26
C ALA A 57 6.45 -20.66 13.47
N CYS A 58 7.41 -20.12 12.72
CA CYS A 58 8.49 -20.86 12.08
C CYS A 58 9.81 -20.61 12.84
N SER A 59 10.88 -21.27 12.41
CA SER A 59 12.23 -21.05 12.98
C SER A 59 12.73 -19.63 12.74
N ASN A 60 13.69 -19.17 13.56
CA ASN A 60 14.41 -17.90 13.37
C ASN A 60 13.51 -16.65 13.29
N GLY A 61 12.42 -16.63 14.06
CA GLY A 61 11.53 -15.48 14.15
C GLY A 61 10.66 -15.24 12.91
N ARG A 62 10.52 -16.24 12.02
CA ARG A 62 9.55 -16.18 10.92
C ARG A 62 8.17 -16.57 11.42
N TYR A 63 7.13 -16.02 10.80
CA TYR A 63 5.75 -16.45 10.97
C TYR A 63 5.14 -16.74 9.61
N ARG A 64 4.21 -17.69 9.56
CA ARG A 64 3.38 -17.97 8.38
C ARG A 64 1.91 -17.86 8.72
N VAL A 65 1.08 -17.75 7.68
CA VAL A 65 -0.37 -17.81 7.79
C VAL A 65 -0.84 -19.15 7.22
N LYS A 66 -1.52 -19.96 8.04
CA LYS A 66 -2.13 -21.22 7.64
C LYS A 66 -3.28 -20.95 6.67
N PHE A 67 -3.24 -21.61 5.52
CA PHE A 67 -4.31 -21.58 4.52
C PHE A 67 -5.44 -22.56 4.89
N ASP A 68 -6.43 -22.73 4.01
CA ASP A 68 -7.55 -23.68 4.22
C ASP A 68 -7.05 -25.11 4.46
N ASN A 69 -6.04 -25.54 3.71
CA ASN A 69 -5.17 -26.63 4.15
C ASN A 69 -4.12 -26.05 5.09
N SER A 70 -4.20 -26.40 6.37
CA SER A 70 -3.33 -25.84 7.42
C SER A 70 -1.85 -26.18 7.25
N SER A 71 -1.51 -27.19 6.46
CA SER A 71 -0.13 -27.52 6.08
C SER A 71 0.45 -26.59 5.01
N GLU A 72 -0.38 -25.73 4.41
CA GLU A 72 -0.02 -24.85 3.32
C GLU A 72 -0.12 -23.37 3.74
N THR A 73 0.57 -22.53 2.99
CA THR A 73 0.56 -21.07 3.08
C THR A 73 0.59 -20.52 1.67
N VAL A 74 -0.21 -19.50 1.41
CA VAL A 74 -0.20 -18.75 0.13
C VAL A 74 0.36 -17.35 0.34
N SER A 75 0.98 -16.77 -0.70
CA SER A 75 1.54 -15.40 -0.63
C SER A 75 0.48 -14.37 -0.26
N GLU A 76 -0.76 -14.54 -0.74
CA GLU A 76 -1.93 -13.73 -0.36
C GLU A 76 -2.09 -13.67 1.16
N GLY A 77 -2.05 -14.82 1.84
CA GLY A 77 -2.23 -14.89 3.30
C GLY A 77 -1.09 -14.22 4.06
N ILE A 78 0.14 -14.33 3.58
CA ILE A 78 1.28 -13.61 4.16
C ILE A 78 1.08 -12.10 4.01
N ALA A 79 0.69 -11.63 2.83
CA ALA A 79 0.50 -10.20 2.58
C ALA A 79 -0.69 -9.62 3.37
N TYR A 80 -1.79 -10.36 3.51
CA TYR A 80 -2.88 -10.02 4.43
C TYR A 80 -2.40 -9.96 5.88
N GLY A 81 -1.58 -10.92 6.31
CA GLY A 81 -0.98 -10.91 7.63
C GLY A 81 -0.07 -9.70 7.86
N MET A 82 0.69 -9.28 6.85
CA MET A 82 1.50 -8.06 6.89
C MET A 82 0.63 -6.81 7.05
N LEU A 83 -0.47 -6.68 6.29
CA LEU A 83 -1.39 -5.55 6.44
C LEU A 83 -2.00 -5.49 7.84
N LEU A 84 -2.53 -6.64 8.31
CA LEU A 84 -3.17 -6.74 9.62
C LEU A 84 -2.19 -6.42 10.75
N SER A 85 -0.99 -6.98 10.73
CA SER A 85 0.02 -6.75 11.78
C SER A 85 0.58 -5.33 11.75
N ALA A 86 0.77 -4.73 10.57
CA ALA A 86 1.19 -3.33 10.46
C ALA A 86 0.18 -2.36 11.09
N TYR A 87 -1.11 -2.50 10.76
CA TYR A 87 -2.17 -1.64 11.30
C TYR A 87 -2.50 -1.91 12.77
N MET A 88 -2.28 -3.13 13.27
CA MET A 88 -2.35 -3.45 14.70
C MET A 88 -1.11 -2.98 15.48
N ALA A 89 -0.11 -2.46 14.77
CA ALA A 89 1.20 -2.12 15.30
C ALA A 89 1.93 -3.29 15.99
N ASP A 90 1.73 -4.51 15.48
CA ASP A 90 2.35 -5.75 15.94
C ASP A 90 3.66 -6.02 15.18
N LYS A 91 4.71 -5.28 15.56
CA LYS A 91 5.98 -5.25 14.82
C LYS A 91 6.66 -6.61 14.71
N THR A 92 6.68 -7.38 15.79
CA THR A 92 7.33 -8.70 15.83
C THR A 92 6.68 -9.63 14.81
N LEU A 93 5.35 -9.62 14.73
CA LEU A 93 4.62 -10.43 13.78
C LEU A 93 4.83 -9.94 12.34
N PHE A 94 4.78 -8.62 12.13
CA PHE A 94 5.05 -8.01 10.83
C PHE A 94 6.43 -8.39 10.28
N ASP A 95 7.48 -8.19 11.09
CA ASP A 95 8.86 -8.47 10.71
C ASP A 95 9.02 -9.95 10.35
N GLY A 96 8.42 -10.86 11.11
CA GLY A 96 8.50 -12.29 10.83
C GLY A 96 7.71 -12.74 9.61
N PHE A 97 6.58 -12.10 9.27
CA PHE A 97 5.91 -12.32 7.99
C PHE A 97 6.75 -11.82 6.82
N TRP A 98 7.36 -10.64 6.94
CA TRP A 98 8.20 -10.10 5.88
C TRP A 98 9.46 -10.93 5.65
N LEU A 99 10.08 -11.44 6.72
CA LEU A 99 11.20 -12.37 6.60
C LEU A 99 10.78 -13.68 5.94
N TYR A 100 9.60 -14.21 6.29
CA TYR A 100 9.03 -15.38 5.61
C TYR A 100 8.78 -15.12 4.13
N TYR A 101 8.23 -13.96 3.77
CA TYR A 101 8.05 -13.53 2.37
C TYR A 101 9.39 -13.57 1.63
N LYS A 102 10.43 -12.91 2.20
CA LYS A 102 11.77 -12.84 1.60
C LYS A 102 12.46 -14.19 1.44
N ASP A 103 12.24 -15.12 2.37
CA ASP A 103 12.81 -16.48 2.30
C ASP A 103 12.21 -17.29 1.13
N ASN A 104 11.05 -16.89 0.60
CA ASN A 104 10.28 -17.64 -0.39
C ASN A 104 10.13 -16.93 -1.75
N VAL A 105 10.94 -15.91 -2.04
CA VAL A 105 10.90 -15.18 -3.33
C VAL A 105 11.50 -15.97 -4.50
N ASN A 106 10.99 -15.72 -5.71
CA ASN A 106 11.53 -16.24 -6.96
C ASN A 106 12.65 -15.34 -7.53
N GLY A 107 13.08 -15.62 -8.76
CA GLY A 107 14.13 -14.85 -9.45
C GLY A 107 13.81 -13.37 -9.66
N ASN A 108 12.53 -13.02 -9.80
CA ASN A 108 12.02 -11.66 -9.97
C ASN A 108 11.79 -10.93 -8.64
N LYS A 109 12.13 -11.55 -7.51
CA LYS A 109 12.00 -11.01 -6.14
C LYS A 109 10.56 -10.83 -5.68
N VAL A 110 9.61 -11.54 -6.30
CA VAL A 110 8.24 -11.70 -5.83
C VAL A 110 8.06 -13.06 -5.16
N MET A 111 7.13 -13.21 -4.22
CA MET A 111 7.00 -14.45 -3.44
C MET A 111 6.37 -15.56 -4.27
N ASN A 112 6.92 -16.78 -4.20
CA ASN A 112 6.25 -17.95 -4.79
C ASN A 112 4.89 -18.15 -4.12
N TRP A 113 3.82 -18.25 -4.92
CA TRP A 113 2.45 -18.10 -4.43
C TRP A 113 1.99 -19.18 -3.45
N LYS A 114 2.66 -20.34 -3.40
CA LYS A 114 2.26 -21.43 -2.49
C LYS A 114 3.43 -22.20 -1.89
N ILE A 115 3.44 -22.29 -0.56
CA ILE A 115 4.47 -22.92 0.26
C ILE A 115 3.83 -24.00 1.15
N SER A 116 4.46 -25.16 1.25
CA SER A 116 4.17 -26.19 2.24
C SER A 116 4.89 -25.84 3.54
N GLY A 117 4.11 -25.45 4.55
CA GLY A 117 4.58 -25.09 5.88
C GLY A 117 5.57 -23.93 5.85
N CYS A 118 6.76 -24.15 6.42
CA CYS A 118 7.72 -23.07 6.65
C CYS A 118 8.72 -22.81 5.52
N SER A 119 8.85 -23.67 4.50
CA SER A 119 9.99 -23.57 3.56
C SER A 119 9.87 -24.26 2.20
N ALA A 120 8.95 -25.20 2.01
CA ALA A 120 8.94 -26.00 0.78
C ALA A 120 8.00 -25.39 -0.28
N THR A 121 8.55 -24.77 -1.32
CA THR A 121 7.75 -24.24 -2.43
C THR A 121 7.03 -25.36 -3.18
N ILE A 122 5.70 -25.24 -3.29
CA ILE A 122 4.82 -26.18 -4.01
C ILE A 122 3.96 -25.51 -5.09
N GLY A 123 3.96 -24.18 -5.13
CA GLY A 123 3.43 -23.36 -6.22
C GLY A 123 4.39 -22.21 -6.49
N TYR A 124 4.95 -22.21 -7.70
CA TYR A 124 5.99 -21.27 -8.12
C TYR A 124 5.39 -20.01 -8.75
N ASN A 125 6.19 -18.93 -8.74
CA ASN A 125 5.88 -17.61 -9.31
C ASN A 125 4.96 -16.76 -8.43
N GLY A 126 4.97 -15.45 -8.68
CA GLY A 126 4.20 -14.44 -7.96
C GLY A 126 2.71 -14.47 -8.28
N ALA A 127 1.93 -13.93 -7.35
CA ALA A 127 0.51 -13.68 -7.49
C ALA A 127 0.28 -12.22 -7.10
N THR A 128 -0.01 -11.39 -8.09
CA THR A 128 0.21 -9.94 -8.00
C THR A 128 -0.59 -9.27 -6.88
N ASP A 129 -1.74 -9.80 -6.48
CA ASP A 129 -2.45 -9.29 -5.30
C ASP A 129 -1.61 -9.33 -4.02
N ALA A 130 -0.86 -10.42 -3.80
CA ALA A 130 0.02 -10.55 -2.65
C ALA A 130 1.16 -9.51 -2.66
N GLU A 131 1.77 -9.30 -3.83
CA GLU A 131 2.84 -8.31 -4.00
C GLU A 131 2.33 -6.89 -3.72
N LEU A 132 1.15 -6.54 -4.23
CA LEU A 132 0.50 -5.23 -3.98
C LEU A 132 0.23 -5.02 -2.48
N ASP A 133 -0.31 -6.02 -1.80
CA ASP A 133 -0.60 -5.96 -0.37
C ASP A 133 0.68 -5.87 0.48
N ALA A 134 1.70 -6.69 0.18
CA ALA A 134 2.96 -6.69 0.90
C ALA A 134 3.72 -5.36 0.73
N ALA A 135 3.76 -4.82 -0.50
CA ALA A 135 4.36 -3.52 -0.78
C ALA A 135 3.67 -2.39 -0.02
N PHE A 136 2.34 -2.38 -0.01
CA PHE A 136 1.59 -1.38 0.75
C PHE A 136 1.77 -1.55 2.26
N ALA A 137 1.80 -2.79 2.77
CA ALA A 137 2.06 -3.05 4.18
C ALA A 137 3.46 -2.57 4.63
N LEU A 138 4.48 -2.66 3.77
CA LEU A 138 5.81 -2.08 4.03
C LEU A 138 5.79 -0.55 4.09
N ILE A 139 4.95 0.13 3.29
CA ILE A 139 4.74 1.58 3.42
C ILE A 139 4.12 1.90 4.79
N VAL A 140 3.13 1.13 5.24
CA VAL A 140 2.53 1.28 6.56
C VAL A 140 3.58 1.04 7.66
N ALA A 141 4.43 0.02 7.52
CA ALA A 141 5.49 -0.28 8.47
C ALA A 141 6.56 0.82 8.56
N ASP A 142 6.98 1.41 7.42
CA ASP A 142 7.87 2.57 7.42
C ASP A 142 7.25 3.76 8.16
N TYR A 143 5.96 4.01 7.96
CA TYR A 143 5.27 5.04 8.73
C TYR A 143 5.26 4.71 10.23
N GLN A 144 4.93 3.46 10.56
CA GLN A 144 4.75 3.00 11.93
C GLN A 144 6.03 3.02 12.75
N TRP A 145 7.12 2.48 12.21
CA TRP A 145 8.34 2.21 12.96
C TRP A 145 9.59 2.88 12.38
N LYS A 146 9.47 3.60 11.26
CA LYS A 146 10.60 4.13 10.48
C LYS A 146 11.49 3.01 9.95
N SER A 147 12.41 3.36 9.07
CA SER A 147 13.37 2.43 8.46
C SER A 147 14.75 2.47 9.12
N THR A 148 14.79 2.62 10.45
CA THR A 148 16.04 2.76 11.23
C THR A 148 16.47 1.46 11.94
N GLY A 149 15.63 0.44 11.95
CA GLY A 149 15.92 -0.86 12.55
C GLY A 149 16.61 -1.85 11.60
N THR A 150 16.64 -3.14 11.99
CA THR A 150 17.24 -4.23 11.20
C THR A 150 16.60 -4.42 9.83
N ILE A 151 15.32 -4.09 9.70
CA ILE A 151 14.58 -4.13 8.43
C ILE A 151 14.38 -2.69 7.97
N ASN A 152 14.85 -2.38 6.76
CA ASN A 152 14.63 -1.10 6.13
C ASN A 152 13.35 -1.18 5.28
N TYR A 153 12.20 -0.91 5.90
CA TYR A 153 10.88 -1.05 5.25
C TYR A 153 10.74 -0.17 4.00
N LYS A 154 11.32 1.04 4.01
CA LYS A 154 11.29 1.97 2.87
C LYS A 154 12.06 1.42 1.67
N SER A 155 13.26 0.89 1.90
CA SER A 155 14.07 0.25 0.86
C SER A 155 13.36 -1.00 0.33
N ASP A 156 12.83 -1.83 1.22
CA ASP A 156 12.15 -3.07 0.88
C ASP A 156 10.84 -2.78 0.10
N ALA A 157 10.06 -1.77 0.50
CA ALA A 157 8.88 -1.30 -0.24
C ALA A 157 9.25 -0.81 -1.65
N THR A 158 10.29 0.05 -1.74
CA THR A 158 10.74 0.61 -3.03
C THR A 158 11.19 -0.50 -3.99
N ALA A 159 11.92 -1.50 -3.48
CA ALA A 159 12.36 -2.65 -4.26
C ALA A 159 11.17 -3.49 -4.76
N LEU A 160 10.21 -3.78 -3.89
CA LEU A 160 9.03 -4.58 -4.26
C LEU A 160 8.12 -3.84 -5.25
N ILE A 161 7.88 -2.55 -5.04
CA ILE A 161 7.14 -1.69 -5.99
C ILE A 161 7.81 -1.68 -7.36
N SER A 162 9.14 -1.65 -7.40
CA SER A 162 9.91 -1.74 -8.65
C SER A 162 9.77 -3.10 -9.32
N ALA A 163 9.73 -4.20 -8.56
CA ALA A 163 9.50 -5.54 -9.09
C ALA A 163 8.08 -5.66 -9.70
N ILE A 164 7.05 -5.16 -9.01
CA ILE A 164 5.67 -5.12 -9.50
C ILE A 164 5.62 -4.36 -10.83
N LYS A 165 6.20 -3.16 -10.88
CA LYS A 165 6.25 -2.34 -12.10
C LYS A 165 6.91 -3.07 -13.27
N ASN A 166 8.01 -3.78 -13.03
CA ASN A 166 8.80 -4.40 -14.09
C ASN A 166 8.22 -5.73 -14.58
N TYR A 167 7.58 -6.50 -13.69
CA TYR A 167 7.20 -7.88 -13.99
C TYR A 167 5.70 -8.14 -13.92
N GLU A 168 4.93 -7.31 -13.23
CA GLU A 168 3.50 -7.54 -12.97
C GLU A 168 2.58 -6.46 -13.56
N VAL A 169 3.16 -5.47 -14.25
CA VAL A 169 2.42 -4.53 -15.09
C VAL A 169 2.81 -4.76 -16.54
N GLU A 170 1.83 -5.00 -17.40
CA GLU A 170 2.06 -5.17 -18.83
C GLU A 170 2.57 -3.86 -19.46
N ALA A 171 3.73 -3.92 -20.09
CA ALA A 171 4.37 -2.76 -20.70
C ALA A 171 3.49 -2.13 -21.78
N ASN A 172 3.51 -0.79 -21.85
CA ASN A 172 2.76 0.06 -22.79
C ASN A 172 1.23 0.08 -22.62
N THR A 173 0.62 -1.00 -22.13
CA THR A 173 -0.84 -1.06 -21.90
C THR A 173 -1.22 -0.67 -20.48
N TYR A 174 -0.31 -0.83 -19.51
CA TYR A 174 -0.52 -0.63 -18.08
C TYR A 174 -1.55 -1.59 -17.46
N VAL A 175 -1.87 -2.69 -18.14
CA VAL A 175 -2.76 -3.71 -17.59
C VAL A 175 -2.02 -4.47 -16.51
N LEU A 176 -2.62 -4.57 -15.32
CA LEU A 176 -2.08 -5.39 -14.26
C LEU A 176 -2.12 -6.87 -14.69
N LYS A 177 -0.98 -7.54 -14.59
CA LYS A 177 -0.88 -8.98 -14.76
C LYS A 177 -1.33 -9.67 -13.47
N PRO A 178 -1.83 -10.90 -13.54
CA PRO A 178 -2.16 -11.70 -12.37
C PRO A 178 -0.93 -12.30 -11.65
N GLY A 179 0.22 -12.31 -12.30
CA GLY A 179 1.49 -12.75 -11.73
C GLY A 179 2.67 -12.35 -12.61
N ASP A 180 3.88 -12.54 -12.11
CA ASP A 180 5.10 -12.10 -12.79
C ASP A 180 5.39 -12.86 -14.10
N GLN A 181 4.92 -14.11 -14.24
CA GLN A 181 5.21 -14.95 -15.41
C GLN A 181 4.11 -14.98 -16.49
N PHE A 182 2.91 -14.42 -16.26
CA PHE A 182 1.77 -14.60 -17.19
C PHE A 182 0.74 -13.46 -17.15
N GLY A 183 -0.20 -13.50 -18.09
CA GLY A 183 -1.37 -12.63 -18.16
C GLY A 183 -1.12 -11.26 -18.78
N GLY A 184 -1.86 -10.24 -18.32
CA GLY A 184 -1.90 -8.91 -18.93
C GLY A 184 -3.18 -8.72 -19.73
N SER A 185 -3.11 -8.16 -20.94
CA SER A 185 -4.31 -7.85 -21.73
C SER A 185 -5.14 -9.08 -22.09
N SER A 186 -4.53 -10.27 -22.16
CA SER A 186 -5.20 -11.53 -22.52
C SER A 186 -5.84 -12.28 -21.34
N ILE A 187 -5.42 -12.00 -20.11
CA ILE A 187 -6.04 -12.49 -18.88
C ILE A 187 -5.55 -11.67 -17.69
N THR A 188 -6.49 -11.13 -16.92
CA THR A 188 -6.28 -10.41 -15.68
C THR A 188 -7.38 -10.75 -14.67
N ASN A 189 -7.15 -10.44 -13.40
CA ASN A 189 -8.10 -10.66 -12.32
C ASN A 189 -8.48 -9.31 -11.70
N ILE A 190 -9.75 -8.94 -11.81
CA ILE A 190 -10.25 -7.63 -11.38
C ILE A 190 -10.18 -7.48 -9.85
N SER A 191 -10.19 -8.57 -9.08
CA SER A 191 -10.05 -8.51 -7.62
C SER A 191 -8.67 -8.06 -7.15
N TYR A 192 -7.67 -8.10 -8.04
CA TYR A 192 -6.30 -7.64 -7.75
C TYR A 192 -6.17 -6.13 -7.95
N PHE A 193 -7.16 -5.48 -8.58
CA PHE A 193 -7.09 -4.06 -8.87
C PHE A 193 -7.22 -3.23 -7.60
N SER A 194 -6.13 -2.59 -7.20
CA SER A 194 -6.02 -1.72 -6.03
C SER A 194 -5.57 -0.30 -6.42
N PRO A 195 -6.42 0.50 -7.12
CA PRO A 195 -6.06 1.84 -7.58
C PRO A 195 -5.49 2.75 -6.49
N ALA A 196 -6.02 2.66 -5.27
CA ALA A 196 -5.52 3.40 -4.12
C ALA A 196 -4.05 3.09 -3.82
N TYR A 197 -3.64 1.83 -3.96
CA TYR A 197 -2.26 1.41 -3.70
C TYR A 197 -1.35 1.88 -4.81
N TYR A 198 -1.79 1.85 -6.07
CA TYR A 198 -1.02 2.42 -7.18
C TYR A 198 -0.73 3.90 -6.92
N ARG A 199 -1.73 4.69 -6.52
CA ARG A 199 -1.52 6.11 -6.17
C ARG A 199 -0.56 6.27 -5.00
N ALA A 200 -0.69 5.43 -3.97
CA ALA A 200 0.24 5.41 -2.85
C ALA A 200 1.68 5.07 -3.29
N PHE A 201 1.86 4.10 -4.19
CA PHE A 201 3.16 3.73 -4.74
C PHE A 201 3.75 4.87 -5.56
N GLY A 202 2.94 5.53 -6.40
CA GLY A 202 3.35 6.69 -7.16
C GLY A 202 3.83 7.85 -6.28
N ALA A 203 3.14 8.12 -5.18
CA ALA A 203 3.57 9.11 -4.19
C ALA A 203 4.86 8.67 -3.46
N PHE A 204 4.93 7.41 -3.03
CA PHE A 204 6.04 6.87 -2.25
C PHE A 204 7.35 6.77 -3.05
N THR A 205 7.25 6.46 -4.34
CA THR A 205 8.40 6.30 -5.25
C THR A 205 8.65 7.49 -6.17
N ASN A 206 7.87 8.57 -6.03
CA ASN A 206 7.90 9.74 -6.91
C ASN A 206 7.71 9.38 -8.40
N ASP A 207 6.79 8.44 -8.68
CA ASP A 207 6.43 7.97 -10.01
C ASP A 207 4.92 8.00 -10.22
N ALA A 208 4.30 9.10 -9.79
CA ALA A 208 2.85 9.29 -9.86
C ALA A 208 2.30 9.17 -11.30
N ALA A 209 3.08 9.60 -12.31
CA ALA A 209 2.66 9.53 -13.70
C ALA A 209 2.43 8.07 -14.15
N PHE A 210 3.39 7.17 -13.89
CA PHE A 210 3.24 5.76 -14.25
C PHE A 210 2.09 5.10 -13.50
N TRP A 211 2.07 5.23 -12.17
CA TRP A 211 1.09 4.51 -11.36
C TRP A 211 -0.35 5.03 -11.54
N ASN A 212 -0.53 6.31 -11.88
CA ASN A 212 -1.83 6.82 -12.27
C ASN A 212 -2.33 6.19 -13.59
N GLN A 213 -1.44 5.84 -14.53
CA GLN A 213 -1.84 5.12 -15.75
C GLN A 213 -2.32 3.70 -15.42
N VAL A 214 -1.68 3.02 -14.47
CA VAL A 214 -2.13 1.71 -13.97
C VAL A 214 -3.51 1.82 -13.31
N ALA A 215 -3.72 2.83 -12.45
CA ALA A 215 -5.02 3.10 -11.83
C ALA A 215 -6.12 3.39 -12.86
N ASN A 216 -5.84 4.24 -13.85
CA ASN A 216 -6.79 4.56 -14.92
C ASN A 216 -7.10 3.33 -15.78
N ARG A 217 -6.10 2.50 -16.07
CA ARG A 217 -6.30 1.25 -16.81
C ARG A 217 -7.16 0.27 -16.03
N ALA A 218 -6.98 0.13 -14.72
CA ALA A 218 -7.83 -0.71 -13.86
C ALA A 218 -9.31 -0.32 -13.97
N TYR A 219 -9.64 0.97 -13.85
CA TYR A 219 -11.02 1.45 -14.03
C TYR A 219 -11.55 1.23 -15.45
N THR A 220 -10.70 1.37 -16.47
CA THR A 220 -11.06 1.07 -17.86
C THR A 220 -11.47 -0.40 -18.01
N VAL A 221 -10.66 -1.34 -17.51
CA VAL A 221 -10.94 -2.78 -17.59
C VAL A 221 -12.19 -3.16 -16.78
N ILE A 222 -12.37 -2.59 -15.58
CA ILE A 222 -13.61 -2.77 -14.79
C ILE A 222 -14.83 -2.36 -15.62
N ASN A 223 -14.82 -1.14 -16.17
CA ASN A 223 -15.96 -0.64 -16.93
C ASN A 223 -16.20 -1.46 -18.21
N ASN A 224 -15.14 -1.85 -18.90
CA ASN A 224 -15.23 -2.74 -20.04
C ASN A 224 -15.89 -4.07 -19.66
N ASN A 225 -15.48 -4.71 -18.56
CA ASN A 225 -16.06 -5.98 -18.11
C ASN A 225 -17.55 -5.85 -17.78
N LEU A 226 -17.93 -4.76 -17.11
CA LEU A 226 -19.33 -4.51 -16.78
C LEU A 226 -20.18 -4.29 -18.04
N VAL A 227 -19.70 -3.50 -18.99
CA VAL A 227 -20.43 -3.17 -20.22
C VAL A 227 -20.49 -4.37 -21.17
N GLN A 228 -19.35 -5.00 -21.45
CA GLN A 228 -19.23 -6.10 -22.39
C GLN A 228 -20.12 -7.29 -22.03
N ASN A 229 -20.27 -7.56 -20.73
CA ASN A 229 -21.02 -8.72 -20.23
C ASN A 229 -22.43 -8.35 -19.70
N ASN A 230 -22.89 -7.12 -19.94
CA ASN A 230 -24.17 -6.59 -19.41
C ASN A 230 -24.33 -6.82 -17.90
N ALA A 231 -23.23 -6.64 -17.16
CA ALA A 231 -23.22 -6.88 -15.73
C ALA A 231 -23.96 -5.77 -14.98
N ILE A 232 -24.73 -6.17 -13.96
CA ILE A 232 -25.41 -5.23 -13.07
C ILE A 232 -24.68 -5.14 -11.73
N GLY A 233 -24.97 -4.10 -10.95
CA GLY A 233 -24.57 -4.07 -9.55
C GLY A 233 -23.07 -4.05 -9.28
N GLY A 234 -22.24 -3.73 -10.28
CA GLY A 234 -20.79 -3.83 -10.15
C GLY A 234 -20.27 -5.27 -10.10
N LEU A 235 -21.06 -6.27 -10.51
CA LEU A 235 -20.68 -7.68 -10.49
C LEU A 235 -19.70 -8.01 -11.62
N VAL A 236 -18.44 -7.69 -11.40
CA VAL A 236 -17.33 -8.06 -12.29
C VAL A 236 -17.11 -9.58 -12.30
N SER A 237 -16.55 -10.11 -13.38
CA SER A 237 -16.16 -11.52 -13.42
C SER A 237 -14.82 -11.73 -12.70
N ASP A 238 -14.58 -12.93 -12.15
CA ASP A 238 -13.33 -13.28 -11.48
C ASP A 238 -12.11 -13.06 -12.41
N TRP A 239 -12.22 -13.48 -13.67
CA TRP A 239 -11.15 -13.35 -14.66
C TRP A 239 -11.70 -12.79 -15.97
N CYS A 240 -10.94 -11.91 -16.62
CA CYS A 240 -11.32 -11.33 -17.91
C CYS A 240 -10.09 -10.94 -18.74
N GLU A 241 -10.32 -10.60 -20.00
CA GLU A 241 -9.37 -9.86 -20.81
C GLU A 241 -9.43 -8.36 -20.46
N ALA A 242 -8.44 -7.57 -20.87
CA ALA A 242 -8.48 -6.11 -20.73
C ALA A 242 -9.61 -5.46 -21.57
N SER A 243 -10.10 -6.17 -22.60
CA SER A 243 -11.29 -5.81 -23.37
C SER A 243 -12.59 -5.91 -22.55
N GLY A 244 -12.54 -6.52 -21.36
CA GLY A 244 -13.68 -6.84 -20.53
C GLY A 244 -14.34 -8.17 -20.85
N ALA A 245 -14.04 -8.79 -22.01
CA ALA A 245 -14.57 -10.08 -22.38
C ALA A 245 -14.06 -11.21 -21.46
N TYR A 246 -14.78 -12.33 -21.41
CA TYR A 246 -14.28 -13.53 -20.75
C TYR A 246 -13.00 -14.02 -21.44
N SER A 247 -11.97 -14.32 -20.65
CA SER A 247 -10.72 -14.85 -21.21
C SER A 247 -10.86 -16.34 -21.52
N SER A 248 -10.46 -16.73 -22.72
CA SER A 248 -10.32 -18.15 -23.09
C SER A 248 -9.25 -18.88 -22.28
N GLN A 249 -8.31 -18.14 -21.67
CA GLN A 249 -7.27 -18.70 -20.80
C GLN A 249 -7.78 -19.03 -19.39
N ALA A 250 -9.00 -18.59 -19.05
CA ALA A 250 -9.55 -18.77 -17.71
C ALA A 250 -10.17 -20.16 -17.47
N GLY A 251 -10.06 -21.10 -18.43
CA GLY A 251 -10.74 -22.41 -18.36
C GLY A 251 -10.35 -23.30 -17.17
N GLY A 252 -9.17 -23.09 -16.57
CA GLY A 252 -8.72 -23.80 -15.37
C GLY A 252 -9.20 -23.22 -14.04
N TYR A 253 -9.83 -22.04 -14.06
CA TYR A 253 -10.35 -21.38 -12.86
C TYR A 253 -11.82 -21.72 -12.62
N ALA A 254 -12.30 -21.50 -11.39
CA ALA A 254 -13.69 -21.74 -11.03
C ALA A 254 -14.64 -21.03 -12.01
N ASN A 255 -15.64 -21.76 -12.52
CA ASN A 255 -16.62 -21.25 -13.50
C ASN A 255 -15.98 -20.63 -14.76
N ALA A 256 -14.79 -21.08 -15.15
CA ALA A 256 -13.96 -20.47 -16.18
C ALA A 256 -13.75 -18.95 -15.98
N GLY A 257 -13.79 -18.48 -14.73
CA GLY A 257 -13.64 -17.09 -14.31
C GLY A 257 -14.78 -16.15 -14.67
N LYS A 258 -15.95 -16.66 -15.11
CA LYS A 258 -17.02 -15.85 -15.71
C LYS A 258 -17.99 -15.22 -14.71
N LEU A 259 -18.05 -15.74 -13.50
CA LEU A 259 -18.99 -15.32 -12.47
C LEU A 259 -18.32 -14.34 -11.49
N TYR A 260 -19.13 -13.66 -10.69
CA TYR A 260 -18.67 -12.94 -9.52
C TYR A 260 -18.60 -13.93 -8.36
N THR A 261 -17.42 -14.48 -8.07
CA THR A 261 -17.23 -15.45 -6.97
C THR A 261 -16.10 -15.01 -6.03
N TYR A 262 -15.37 -15.95 -5.43
CA TYR A 262 -14.45 -15.70 -4.32
C TYR A 262 -13.26 -14.81 -4.69
N ASP A 263 -12.84 -14.79 -5.96
CA ASP A 263 -11.88 -13.81 -6.44
C ASP A 263 -12.54 -12.42 -6.45
N ALA A 264 -13.52 -12.20 -7.34
CA ALA A 264 -14.20 -10.93 -7.58
C ALA A 264 -14.83 -10.31 -6.33
N ALA A 265 -15.16 -11.12 -5.31
CA ALA A 265 -15.72 -10.68 -4.05
C ALA A 265 -14.90 -9.59 -3.35
N ARG A 266 -13.58 -9.51 -3.60
CA ARG A 266 -12.70 -8.49 -2.99
C ARG A 266 -12.80 -7.13 -3.68
N THR A 267 -13.27 -7.05 -4.92
CA THR A 267 -13.26 -5.82 -5.73
C THR A 267 -14.00 -4.64 -5.07
N PRO A 268 -15.21 -4.80 -4.48
CA PRO A 268 -15.90 -3.70 -3.80
C PRO A 268 -15.06 -3.05 -2.69
N TRP A 269 -14.31 -3.84 -1.92
CA TRP A 269 -13.38 -3.32 -0.92
C TRP A 269 -12.22 -2.56 -1.56
N ARG A 270 -11.51 -3.18 -2.51
CA ARG A 270 -10.34 -2.56 -3.16
C ARG A 270 -10.67 -1.21 -3.78
N ILE A 271 -11.82 -1.11 -4.44
CA ILE A 271 -12.27 0.13 -5.09
C ILE A 271 -12.79 1.15 -4.08
N ALA A 272 -13.50 0.73 -3.03
CA ALA A 272 -13.95 1.64 -1.98
C ALA A 272 -12.77 2.37 -1.30
N VAL A 273 -11.64 1.69 -1.10
CA VAL A 273 -10.41 2.29 -0.53
C VAL A 273 -9.95 3.51 -1.32
N ASP A 274 -9.98 3.47 -2.66
CA ASP A 274 -9.54 4.60 -3.51
C ASP A 274 -10.47 5.81 -3.36
N TYR A 275 -11.78 5.59 -3.24
CA TYR A 275 -12.70 6.68 -2.95
C TYR A 275 -12.47 7.28 -1.57
N ILE A 276 -12.35 6.43 -0.55
CA ILE A 276 -12.19 6.86 0.84
C ILE A 276 -10.92 7.71 1.00
N TRP A 277 -9.81 7.29 0.39
CA TRP A 277 -8.52 7.98 0.52
C TRP A 277 -8.36 9.17 -0.40
N TYR A 278 -8.83 9.08 -1.66
CA TYR A 278 -8.51 10.07 -2.70
C TYR A 278 -9.73 10.77 -3.30
N GLY A 279 -10.96 10.38 -2.93
CA GLY A 279 -12.18 10.97 -3.48
C GLY A 279 -12.41 10.68 -4.96
N THR A 280 -11.77 9.65 -5.52
CA THR A 280 -11.80 9.31 -6.96
C THR A 280 -13.23 9.06 -7.45
N ALA A 281 -13.63 9.72 -8.54
CA ALA A 281 -15.01 9.70 -9.04
C ALA A 281 -15.41 8.32 -9.63
N GLU A 282 -14.49 7.66 -10.32
CA GLU A 282 -14.66 6.31 -10.85
C GLU A 282 -14.87 5.29 -9.72
N ALA A 283 -14.09 5.43 -8.65
CA ALA A 283 -14.22 4.62 -7.44
C ALA A 283 -15.61 4.76 -6.81
N LYS A 284 -16.07 6.01 -6.62
CA LYS A 284 -17.42 6.31 -6.12
C LYS A 284 -18.48 5.68 -6.99
N THR A 285 -18.35 5.81 -8.31
CA THR A 285 -19.32 5.29 -9.28
C THR A 285 -19.44 3.78 -9.19
N TYR A 286 -18.31 3.06 -9.14
CA TYR A 286 -18.31 1.60 -9.02
C TYR A 286 -18.87 1.14 -7.66
N ALA A 287 -18.39 1.73 -6.57
CA ALA A 287 -18.80 1.34 -5.22
C ALA A 287 -20.28 1.64 -4.97
N LYS A 288 -20.82 2.74 -5.54
CA LYS A 288 -22.26 3.02 -5.52
C LYS A 288 -23.07 1.94 -6.22
N LYS A 289 -22.65 1.45 -7.40
CA LYS A 289 -23.33 0.33 -8.08
C LYS A 289 -23.38 -0.92 -7.20
N SER A 290 -22.26 -1.23 -6.55
CA SER A 290 -22.13 -2.38 -5.64
C SER A 290 -23.00 -2.23 -4.39
N SER A 291 -23.03 -1.03 -3.79
CA SER A 291 -23.88 -0.75 -2.64
C SER A 291 -25.37 -0.79 -3.00
N ASP A 292 -25.75 -0.23 -4.16
CA ASP A 292 -27.15 -0.22 -4.60
C ASP A 292 -27.62 -1.62 -5.00
N PHE A 293 -26.75 -2.50 -5.50
CA PHE A 293 -27.10 -3.89 -5.74
C PHE A 293 -27.61 -4.56 -4.46
N VAL A 294 -26.87 -4.44 -3.36
CA VAL A 294 -27.30 -5.02 -2.09
C VAL A 294 -28.54 -4.33 -1.56
N ARG A 295 -28.55 -2.99 -1.54
CA ARG A 295 -29.65 -2.22 -0.94
C ARG A 295 -30.96 -2.36 -1.70
N VAL A 296 -30.91 -2.34 -3.04
CA VAL A 296 -32.09 -2.26 -3.91
C VAL A 296 -32.40 -3.62 -4.54
N ASN A 297 -31.44 -4.25 -5.22
CA ASN A 297 -31.71 -5.50 -5.95
C ASN A 297 -31.87 -6.69 -5.01
N LEU A 298 -31.06 -6.80 -3.96
CA LEU A 298 -31.19 -7.86 -2.96
C LEU A 298 -32.15 -7.50 -1.82
N GLY A 299 -32.54 -6.23 -1.69
CA GLY A 299 -33.41 -5.75 -0.61
C GLY A 299 -32.74 -5.75 0.77
N GLY A 300 -31.40 -5.79 0.85
CA GLY A 300 -30.64 -5.72 2.09
C GLY A 300 -29.50 -6.72 2.19
N THR A 301 -28.60 -6.45 3.15
CA THR A 301 -27.35 -7.22 3.37
C THR A 301 -27.58 -8.68 3.74
N ALA A 302 -28.65 -8.99 4.49
CA ALA A 302 -28.99 -10.36 4.91
C ALA A 302 -29.25 -11.32 3.73
N ASN A 303 -29.50 -10.79 2.52
CA ASN A 303 -29.73 -11.57 1.31
C ASN A 303 -28.48 -11.76 0.45
N ILE A 304 -27.31 -11.28 0.91
CA ILE A 304 -26.03 -11.51 0.23
C ILE A 304 -25.70 -13.01 0.22
N LYS A 305 -25.21 -13.49 -0.92
CA LYS A 305 -24.77 -14.87 -1.18
C LYS A 305 -23.34 -14.89 -1.70
N ASP A 306 -22.70 -16.04 -1.62
CA ASP A 306 -21.31 -16.30 -2.00
C ASP A 306 -21.10 -16.57 -3.49
N GLY A 307 -21.91 -15.93 -4.34
CA GLY A 307 -21.73 -16.03 -5.79
C GLY A 307 -22.91 -15.50 -6.58
N TYR A 308 -22.60 -14.80 -7.67
CA TYR A 308 -23.59 -14.28 -8.61
C TYR A 308 -23.14 -14.45 -10.06
N ASN A 309 -24.09 -14.73 -10.94
CA ASN A 309 -23.93 -14.42 -12.36
C ASN A 309 -23.87 -12.89 -12.52
N GLN A 310 -23.20 -12.41 -13.55
CA GLN A 310 -23.02 -10.96 -13.76
C GLN A 310 -24.35 -10.21 -13.99
N ASN A 311 -25.40 -10.90 -14.45
CA ASN A 311 -26.75 -10.35 -14.55
C ASN A 311 -27.48 -10.22 -13.18
N GLY A 312 -26.81 -10.54 -12.07
CA GLY A 312 -27.33 -10.43 -10.70
C GLY A 312 -28.10 -11.63 -10.19
N THR A 313 -28.30 -12.67 -11.01
CA THR A 313 -28.90 -13.92 -10.52
C THR A 313 -27.94 -14.65 -9.60
N VAL A 314 -28.46 -15.15 -8.48
CA VAL A 314 -27.70 -15.87 -7.47
C VAL A 314 -27.14 -17.17 -8.05
N SER A 315 -25.86 -17.44 -7.82
CA SER A 315 -25.22 -18.73 -8.11
C SER A 315 -24.68 -19.42 -6.85
N GLY A 316 -24.39 -18.64 -5.80
CA GLY A 316 -23.98 -19.14 -4.48
C GLY A 316 -25.15 -19.50 -3.58
N GLN A 317 -24.84 -20.08 -2.41
CA GLN A 317 -25.81 -20.52 -1.42
C GLN A 317 -25.56 -19.93 -0.02
N TRP A 318 -24.29 -19.67 0.31
CA TRP A 318 -23.85 -19.30 1.65
C TRP A 318 -23.84 -17.79 1.84
N HIS A 319 -24.08 -17.35 3.07
CA HIS A 319 -23.99 -15.95 3.48
C HIS A 319 -22.77 -15.83 4.40
N ASN A 320 -21.69 -15.21 3.92
CA ASN A 320 -20.39 -15.24 4.58
C ASN A 320 -19.63 -13.90 4.49
N ALA A 321 -18.59 -13.77 5.31
CA ALA A 321 -17.93 -12.49 5.53
C ALA A 321 -17.12 -11.98 4.33
N THR A 322 -16.69 -12.87 3.44
CA THR A 322 -15.96 -12.53 2.20
C THR A 322 -16.78 -11.58 1.33
N PHE A 323 -18.08 -11.88 1.16
CA PHE A 323 -18.98 -11.10 0.32
C PHE A 323 -19.64 -9.96 1.11
N VAL A 324 -20.16 -10.26 2.30
CA VAL A 324 -20.87 -9.28 3.13
C VAL A 324 -19.99 -8.09 3.47
N GLY A 325 -18.75 -8.34 3.88
CA GLY A 325 -17.86 -7.26 4.29
C GLY A 325 -17.34 -6.43 3.11
N ALA A 326 -17.12 -7.02 1.95
CA ALA A 326 -16.73 -6.27 0.76
C ALA A 326 -17.84 -5.30 0.32
N PHE A 327 -19.09 -5.77 0.27
CA PHE A 327 -20.23 -4.90 -0.03
C PHE A 327 -20.46 -3.85 1.06
N ALA A 328 -20.22 -4.17 2.34
CA ALA A 328 -20.23 -3.18 3.42
C ALA A 328 -19.18 -2.09 3.21
N CYS A 329 -17.96 -2.43 2.75
CA CYS A 329 -16.95 -1.45 2.37
C CYS A 329 -17.42 -0.56 1.21
N ALA A 330 -18.06 -1.12 0.19
CA ALA A 330 -18.63 -0.31 -0.90
C ALA A 330 -19.74 0.63 -0.42
N ALA A 331 -20.52 0.24 0.59
CA ALA A 331 -21.53 1.11 1.20
C ALA A 331 -20.93 2.37 1.88
N MET A 332 -19.64 2.37 2.24
CA MET A 332 -18.94 3.58 2.69
C MET A 332 -18.83 4.63 1.58
N ALA A 333 -18.72 4.21 0.33
CA ALA A 333 -18.72 5.11 -0.84
C ALA A 333 -20.14 5.31 -1.43
N GLY A 334 -21.15 4.69 -0.80
CA GLY A 334 -22.56 4.86 -1.14
C GLY A 334 -23.16 6.14 -0.55
N GLU A 335 -24.49 6.21 -0.57
CA GLU A 335 -25.24 7.43 -0.21
C GLU A 335 -26.28 7.19 0.90
N ASN A 336 -26.30 5.99 1.51
CA ASN A 336 -27.33 5.60 2.46
C ASN A 336 -26.73 5.11 3.80
N GLN A 337 -26.80 5.96 4.82
CA GLN A 337 -26.25 5.67 6.16
C GLN A 337 -26.90 4.45 6.81
N ALA A 338 -28.23 4.31 6.74
CA ALA A 338 -28.94 3.19 7.34
C ALA A 338 -28.51 1.84 6.73
N HIS A 339 -28.27 1.82 5.41
CA HIS A 339 -27.75 0.65 4.73
C HIS A 339 -26.31 0.31 5.13
N LEU A 340 -25.42 1.31 5.27
CA LEU A 340 -24.07 1.09 5.78
C LEU A 340 -24.08 0.55 7.22
N ASP A 341 -24.91 1.12 8.09
CA ASP A 341 -25.05 0.70 9.49
C ASP A 341 -25.56 -0.76 9.59
N ALA A 342 -26.54 -1.12 8.75
CA ALA A 342 -27.04 -2.49 8.64
C ALA A 342 -25.94 -3.45 8.12
N SER A 343 -25.20 -3.06 7.08
CA SER A 343 -24.14 -3.90 6.48
C SER A 343 -22.97 -4.11 7.45
N TYR A 344 -22.60 -3.09 8.23
CA TYR A 344 -21.63 -3.22 9.31
C TYR A 344 -22.10 -4.22 10.37
N THR A 345 -23.36 -4.09 10.80
CA THR A 345 -23.94 -4.96 11.84
C THR A 345 -24.02 -6.41 11.37
N ASP A 346 -24.35 -6.62 10.10
CA ASP A 346 -24.39 -7.94 9.48
C ASP A 346 -23.01 -8.60 9.48
N LEU A 347 -21.99 -7.90 8.95
CA LEU A 347 -20.60 -8.37 8.97
C LEU A 347 -20.13 -8.71 10.39
N LYS A 348 -20.44 -7.83 11.36
CA LYS A 348 -20.08 -8.02 12.77
C LYS A 348 -20.59 -9.35 13.29
N ASN A 349 -21.84 -9.70 12.99
CA ASN A 349 -22.54 -10.86 13.52
C ASN A 349 -22.13 -12.20 12.87
N LEU A 350 -21.46 -12.19 11.72
CA LEU A 350 -20.94 -13.40 11.09
C LEU A 350 -19.83 -14.02 11.94
N ASN A 351 -19.93 -15.31 12.28
CA ASN A 351 -18.96 -16.00 13.13
C ASN A 351 -18.37 -17.21 12.40
N GLU A 352 -17.24 -17.00 11.71
CA GLU A 352 -16.61 -18.02 10.87
C GLU A 352 -15.11 -18.20 11.20
N PRO A 353 -14.74 -18.37 12.49
CA PRO A 353 -13.37 -18.17 12.96
C PRO A 353 -12.36 -19.19 12.40
N ASN A 354 -12.83 -20.29 11.82
CA ASN A 354 -12.00 -21.36 11.28
C ASN A 354 -11.85 -21.32 9.75
N SER A 355 -12.59 -20.43 9.07
CA SER A 355 -12.44 -20.21 7.63
C SER A 355 -11.34 -19.17 7.41
N TYR A 356 -10.20 -19.58 6.85
CA TYR A 356 -9.06 -18.69 6.62
C TYR A 356 -9.51 -17.47 5.83
N PHE A 357 -10.16 -17.69 4.68
CA PHE A 357 -10.49 -16.62 3.77
C PHE A 357 -11.57 -15.69 4.35
N ASN A 358 -12.67 -16.25 4.84
CA ASN A 358 -13.79 -15.45 5.38
C ASN A 358 -13.34 -14.62 6.59
N HIS A 359 -12.60 -15.21 7.53
CA HIS A 359 -12.21 -14.51 8.76
C HIS A 359 -11.07 -13.52 8.54
N THR A 360 -10.12 -13.82 7.65
CA THR A 360 -9.05 -12.88 7.28
C THR A 360 -9.63 -11.63 6.62
N LEU A 361 -10.50 -11.81 5.61
CA LEU A 361 -11.17 -10.69 4.93
C LEU A 361 -12.11 -9.93 5.87
N LYS A 362 -12.88 -10.61 6.73
CA LYS A 362 -13.67 -9.97 7.79
C LYS A 362 -12.82 -8.99 8.60
N THR A 363 -11.62 -9.40 8.96
CA THR A 363 -10.71 -8.59 9.78
C THR A 363 -10.23 -7.35 9.01
N LEU A 364 -9.77 -7.52 7.76
CA LEU A 364 -9.35 -6.40 6.90
C LEU A 364 -10.48 -5.40 6.64
N TYR A 365 -11.68 -5.89 6.31
CA TYR A 365 -12.86 -5.04 6.10
C TYR A 365 -13.24 -4.29 7.38
N SER A 366 -13.18 -4.96 8.53
CA SER A 366 -13.42 -4.33 9.83
C SER A 366 -12.44 -3.19 10.09
N PHE A 367 -11.17 -3.31 9.71
CA PHE A 367 -10.20 -2.23 9.88
C PHE A 367 -10.60 -1.01 9.05
N LEU A 368 -11.03 -1.18 7.80
CA LEU A 368 -11.48 -0.06 6.98
C LEU A 368 -12.76 0.60 7.52
N LEU A 369 -13.78 -0.20 7.83
CA LEU A 369 -15.09 0.24 8.33
C LEU A 369 -15.00 1.00 9.66
N THR A 370 -13.96 0.73 10.45
CA THR A 370 -13.72 1.33 11.77
C THR A 370 -12.70 2.47 11.76
N GLY A 371 -12.11 2.81 10.60
CA GLY A 371 -11.11 3.88 10.49
C GLY A 371 -9.70 3.46 10.93
N ASN A 372 -9.41 2.16 10.96
CA ASN A 372 -8.11 1.59 11.31
C ASN A 372 -7.32 1.08 10.08
N PHE A 373 -7.86 1.18 8.87
CA PHE A 373 -7.16 0.98 7.60
C PHE A 373 -7.03 2.32 6.87
N TYR A 374 -6.02 3.10 7.24
CA TYR A 374 -5.84 4.49 6.78
C TYR A 374 -4.68 4.58 5.79
N LEU A 375 -4.75 5.49 4.82
CA LEU A 375 -3.58 5.90 4.04
C LEU A 375 -2.57 6.52 5.01
N PRO A 376 -1.38 5.93 5.22
CA PRO A 376 -0.35 6.59 6.01
C PRO A 376 -0.10 7.97 5.41
N PRO A 377 -0.01 9.04 6.21
CA PRO A 377 0.50 10.31 5.72
C PRO A 377 1.82 10.01 5.03
N THR A 378 1.84 10.12 3.71
CA THR A 378 3.07 9.95 2.95
C THR A 378 4.00 10.99 3.54
N ALA A 379 5.04 10.55 4.25
CA ALA A 379 6.16 11.40 4.61
C ALA A 379 6.86 11.68 3.29
N ASN A 380 6.26 12.56 2.46
CA ASN A 380 6.26 12.51 1.01
C ASN A 380 7.07 11.35 0.43
N LEU A 381 8.13 11.49 -0.35
CA LEU A 381 9.43 11.58 0.30
C LEU A 381 9.49 12.89 1.09
N SER A 382 9.71 12.83 2.40
CA SER A 382 10.58 13.83 2.98
C SER A 382 11.82 13.76 2.09
N ASN A 383 12.03 14.80 1.31
CA ASN A 383 13.24 15.60 1.16
C ASN A 383 14.52 15.22 1.95
N GLU A 384 14.56 14.10 2.66
CA GLU A 384 15.76 13.51 3.27
C GLU A 384 16.58 12.66 2.30
N ASN A 385 16.17 12.52 1.04
CA ASN A 385 17.12 12.28 -0.06
C ASN A 385 17.12 13.50 -0.99
N PHE A 386 17.97 14.45 -0.61
CA PHE A 386 18.38 15.63 -1.39
C PHE A 386 17.27 16.61 -1.75
N ASP A 387 16.76 17.26 -0.72
CA ASP A 387 16.32 18.64 -0.85
C ASP A 387 17.48 19.52 -0.36
N ILE A 388 17.98 20.39 -1.24
CA ILE A 388 18.82 21.49 -0.81
C ILE A 388 17.88 22.43 -0.05
N GLU A 389 17.60 22.10 1.21
CA GLU A 389 16.88 23.01 2.08
C GLU A 389 17.63 24.34 2.05
N LYS A 390 16.90 25.45 1.97
CA LYS A 390 17.49 26.78 2.18
C LYS A 390 18.27 26.86 3.51
N SER A 391 18.05 25.93 4.44
CA SER A 391 18.68 25.72 5.75
C SER A 391 20.10 25.13 5.71
N THR A 392 20.45 24.30 4.72
CA THR A 392 21.78 23.62 4.69
C THR A 392 22.81 24.37 3.88
N VAL A 393 22.38 25.20 2.91
CA VAL A 393 23.28 26.07 2.16
C VAL A 393 23.47 27.41 2.87
N THR A 394 24.63 27.58 3.49
CA THR A 394 25.07 28.84 4.09
C THR A 394 26.20 29.45 3.26
N LEU A 395 26.30 30.77 3.32
CA LEU A 395 27.45 31.48 2.78
C LEU A 395 27.93 32.50 3.81
N PHE A 396 29.23 32.52 4.03
CA PHE A 396 29.86 33.38 5.03
C PHE A 396 31.31 33.72 4.62
N PRO A 397 31.80 34.94 4.87
CA PRO A 397 31.05 36.09 5.35
C PRO A 397 30.12 36.67 4.26
N ASN A 398 29.04 37.31 4.67
CA ASN A 398 28.19 38.11 3.79
C ASN A 398 27.57 39.27 4.57
N PRO A 399 27.96 40.53 4.31
CA PRO A 399 28.84 40.96 3.22
C PRO A 399 30.30 40.48 3.35
N SER A 400 31.01 40.33 2.22
CA SER A 400 32.43 39.96 2.16
C SER A 400 33.27 41.04 1.47
N ALA A 401 34.56 41.14 1.78
CA ALA A 401 35.50 42.01 1.08
C ALA A 401 36.09 41.35 -0.17
N ASP A 402 36.38 40.04 -0.11
CA ASP A 402 37.13 39.35 -1.14
C ASP A 402 36.87 37.84 -1.24
N ARG A 403 36.44 37.16 -0.16
CA ARG A 403 36.29 35.70 -0.14
C ARG A 403 34.98 35.26 0.51
N ILE A 404 34.36 34.21 -0.02
CA ILE A 404 33.18 33.59 0.58
C ILE A 404 33.40 32.09 0.73
N THR A 405 32.98 31.54 1.87
CA THR A 405 32.84 30.10 2.07
C THR A 405 31.38 29.73 1.85
N ILE A 406 31.15 28.74 1.00
CA ILE A 406 29.84 28.18 0.70
C ILE A 406 29.81 26.78 1.32
N SER A 407 28.89 26.57 2.25
CA SER A 407 28.55 25.22 2.71
C SER A 407 27.46 24.68 1.79
N ALA A 408 27.75 23.61 1.06
CA ALA A 408 26.83 22.96 0.13
C ALA A 408 27.12 21.45 0.07
N PRO A 409 26.13 20.60 -0.23
CA PRO A 409 26.36 19.17 -0.36
C PRO A 409 27.46 18.83 -1.39
N GLN A 410 28.20 17.74 -1.16
CA GLN A 410 29.18 17.23 -2.13
C GLN A 410 28.52 16.93 -3.49
N GLN A 411 29.31 17.00 -4.57
CA GLN A 411 28.85 16.82 -5.95
C GLN A 411 27.84 17.89 -6.45
N SER A 412 27.67 18.99 -5.72
CA SER A 412 26.89 20.14 -6.19
C SER A 412 27.72 20.97 -7.18
N THR A 413 27.08 21.60 -8.16
CA THR A 413 27.69 22.64 -8.99
C THR A 413 27.40 24.01 -8.38
N ILE A 414 28.45 24.75 -8.04
CA ILE A 414 28.35 26.15 -7.62
C ILE A 414 28.58 27.04 -8.85
N SER A 415 27.77 28.07 -9.05
CA SER A 415 27.94 29.11 -10.06
C SER A 415 27.78 30.49 -9.43
N VAL A 416 28.77 31.36 -9.59
CA VAL A 416 28.68 32.77 -9.19
C VAL A 416 28.31 33.62 -10.39
N ILE A 417 27.27 34.44 -10.25
CA ILE A 417 26.65 35.23 -11.30
C ILE A 417 26.78 36.72 -10.94
N SER A 418 27.29 37.50 -11.89
CA SER A 418 27.45 38.96 -11.79
C SER A 418 26.10 39.70 -11.80
N PRO A 419 26.07 41.00 -11.43
CA PRO A 419 24.87 41.84 -11.58
C PRO A 419 24.33 41.90 -13.03
N SER A 420 25.21 41.73 -14.03
CA SER A 420 24.83 41.69 -15.45
C SER A 420 24.32 40.32 -15.91
N GLY A 421 24.22 39.33 -15.02
CA GLY A 421 23.75 37.98 -15.32
C GLY A 421 24.80 37.04 -15.91
N SER A 422 26.08 37.43 -15.94
CA SER A 422 27.18 36.59 -16.46
C SER A 422 27.71 35.66 -15.38
N VAL A 423 27.97 34.39 -15.72
CA VAL A 423 28.65 33.45 -14.81
C VAL A 423 30.14 33.81 -14.77
N ILE A 424 30.63 34.20 -13.59
CA ILE A 424 32.02 34.63 -13.37
C ILE A 424 32.88 33.55 -12.68
N HIS A 425 32.24 32.53 -12.12
CA HIS A 425 32.90 31.37 -11.53
C HIS A 425 31.96 30.17 -11.55
N GLN A 426 32.49 28.97 -11.80
CA GLN A 426 31.72 27.73 -11.72
C GLN A 426 32.63 26.55 -11.37
N GLU A 427 32.23 25.75 -10.37
CA GLU A 427 32.96 24.53 -9.99
C GLU A 427 32.02 23.48 -9.39
N LYS A 428 32.46 22.22 -9.40
CA LYS A 428 31.74 21.09 -8.77
C LYS A 428 32.37 20.80 -7.40
N THR A 429 31.55 20.73 -6.35
CA THR A 429 32.01 20.57 -4.97
C THR A 429 32.56 19.17 -4.74
N ILE A 430 33.74 19.11 -4.14
CA ILE A 430 34.39 17.87 -3.69
C ILE A 430 34.30 17.68 -2.17
N SER A 431 33.94 18.75 -1.44
CA SER A 431 33.77 18.80 0.01
C SER A 431 32.55 19.66 0.37
N GLU A 432 32.06 19.54 1.60
CA GLU A 432 30.90 20.30 2.06
C GLU A 432 31.14 21.82 2.09
N ASN A 433 32.35 22.24 2.44
CA ASN A 433 32.74 23.65 2.40
C ASN A 433 33.62 23.90 1.19
N THR A 434 33.28 24.95 0.44
CA THR A 434 34.02 25.40 -0.74
C THR A 434 34.28 26.90 -0.63
N GLU A 435 35.53 27.32 -0.75
CA GLU A 435 35.93 28.72 -0.65
C GLU A 435 36.11 29.33 -2.04
N ILE A 436 35.39 30.41 -2.32
CA ILE A 436 35.47 31.16 -3.58
C ILE A 436 36.16 32.50 -3.35
N ASN A 437 37.20 32.75 -4.14
CA ASN A 437 37.90 34.03 -4.20
C ASN A 437 37.26 34.98 -5.23
N LEU A 438 36.86 36.15 -4.76
CA LEU A 438 36.22 37.23 -5.51
C LEU A 438 37.01 38.55 -5.44
N THR A 439 38.30 38.55 -5.03
CA THR A 439 39.14 39.76 -4.88
C THR A 439 39.16 40.66 -6.13
N ASN A 440 39.04 40.08 -7.32
CA ASN A 440 39.09 40.81 -8.59
C ASN A 440 37.72 41.32 -9.08
N GLN A 441 36.67 41.21 -8.27
CA GLN A 441 35.31 41.61 -8.62
C GLN A 441 34.98 42.96 -7.99
N ALA A 442 34.25 43.81 -8.71
CA ALA A 442 33.82 45.10 -8.19
C ALA A 442 32.81 44.94 -7.04
N SER A 443 32.79 45.88 -6.09
CA SER A 443 31.78 45.94 -5.03
C SER A 443 30.37 45.95 -5.61
N GLY A 444 29.46 45.16 -5.04
CA GLY A 444 28.13 45.00 -5.60
C GLY A 444 27.40 43.73 -5.15
N VAL A 445 26.26 43.47 -5.80
CA VAL A 445 25.40 42.32 -5.50
C VAL A 445 25.62 41.21 -6.51
N TYR A 446 26.00 40.04 -6.03
CA TYR A 446 26.21 38.83 -6.82
C TYR A 446 25.22 37.75 -6.39
N PHE A 447 24.99 36.78 -7.27
CA PHE A 447 24.15 35.62 -6.99
C PHE A 447 24.97 34.34 -7.06
N VAL A 448 24.87 33.51 -6.03
CA VAL A 448 25.46 32.17 -6.01
C VAL A 448 24.33 31.18 -6.23
N LYS A 449 24.35 30.50 -7.38
CA LYS A 449 23.45 29.40 -7.71
C LYS A 449 24.16 28.08 -7.39
N ILE A 450 23.51 27.21 -6.63
CA ILE A 450 24.00 25.88 -6.30
C ILE A 450 23.02 24.89 -6.89
N SER A 451 23.47 23.97 -7.74
CA SER A 451 22.62 22.98 -8.42
C SER A 451 23.16 21.56 -8.30
N ASN A 452 22.29 20.56 -8.33
CA ASN A 452 22.69 19.16 -8.43
C ASN A 452 22.55 18.63 -9.88
N ASP A 453 22.96 17.39 -10.11
CA ASP A 453 22.90 16.73 -11.43
C ASP A 453 21.44 16.46 -11.89
N ASP A 454 20.46 16.55 -10.98
CA ASP A 454 19.01 16.42 -11.26
C ASP A 454 18.32 17.77 -11.57
N PHE A 455 19.10 18.80 -11.93
CA PHE A 455 18.61 20.15 -12.28
C PHE A 455 17.86 20.92 -11.19
N LYS A 456 17.88 20.46 -9.93
CA LYS A 456 17.39 21.25 -8.79
C LYS A 456 18.42 22.32 -8.43
N SER A 457 17.98 23.51 -8.01
CA SER A 457 18.91 24.58 -7.61
C SER A 457 18.38 25.50 -6.53
N VAL A 458 19.29 26.04 -5.71
CA VAL A 458 19.05 27.16 -4.78
C VAL A 458 19.93 28.34 -5.17
N THR A 459 19.41 29.56 -5.02
CA THR A 459 20.17 30.80 -5.25
C THR A 459 20.25 31.61 -3.98
N LYS A 460 21.45 32.09 -3.65
CA LYS A 460 21.73 32.97 -2.51
C LYS A 460 22.36 34.28 -3.00
N LYS A 461 22.06 35.37 -2.30
CA LYS A 461 22.61 36.70 -2.58
C LYS A 461 23.91 36.91 -1.79
N VAL A 462 24.95 37.40 -2.44
CA VAL A 462 26.21 37.84 -1.82
C VAL A 462 26.41 39.32 -2.06
N ILE A 463 26.88 40.03 -1.03
CA ILE A 463 27.24 41.44 -1.10
C ILE A 463 28.76 41.53 -0.99
N LEU A 464 29.43 42.00 -2.05
CA LEU A 464 30.85 42.35 -2.01
C LEU A 464 30.99 43.83 -1.64
N LYS A 465 31.82 44.13 -0.64
CA LYS A 465 32.10 45.48 -0.13
C LYS A 465 33.32 46.08 -0.78
#